data_AF-A0A6J8BR16-F1
#
_entry.id   AF-A0A6J8BR16-F1
#
_cell.length_a   1.000
_cell.length_b   1.000
_cell.length_c   1.000
_cell.angle_alpha   90.00
_cell.angle_beta   90.00
_cell.angle_gamma   90.00
#
_symmetry.space_group_name_H-M   'P 1'
#
loop_
_entity.id
_entity.type
_entity.pdbx_description
1 polymer ?
#
loop_
_entity_poly.entity_id
_entity_poly.type
_entity_poly.pdbx_seq_one_letter_code
_entity_poly.pdbx_strand_id
1 'polypeptide(L)'
;MAKSYSCVLCNKTHLTVNNRRTIINEKLRDYLARTLKRNVENATVCLKCRAQVYRDMKTVMNSPQIRQGIATCQSNDDEDPDFLAEETLPSELFSPKSIQLNLSSTSKSHRRCTVCQKNSSNRHRQVVVPHEARTQAFIEKCIVIPANSRCCPNHLLGNYFTQESISKIPEVNSTTLFNRSDITELLNRVRGTLTLNVKLNFDCSHSLSEEDYQRLTGLTRNQFEAVANTVTDLRKSEIRSVKTCLAILLVKLRTGLSNIKKKMWYDCQ
;
A
#
# COMPACT_ATOMS: atom_id res chain seq x y z
N MET A 1 48.20 -2.77 -20.83
CA MET A 1 48.43 -3.20 -19.43
C MET A 1 47.19 -2.87 -18.60
N ALA A 2 46.55 -3.84 -17.97
CA ALA A 2 45.37 -3.61 -17.13
C ALA A 2 45.79 -2.88 -15.84
N LYS A 3 45.24 -1.70 -15.57
CA LYS A 3 45.54 -0.96 -14.34
C LYS A 3 44.98 -1.78 -13.15
N SER A 4 45.72 -1.90 -12.05
CA SER A 4 45.25 -2.55 -10.82
C SER A 4 45.22 -1.53 -9.67
N TYR A 5 44.48 -1.81 -8.61
CA TYR A 5 44.48 -0.99 -7.39
C TYR A 5 44.37 -1.88 -6.14
N SER A 6 44.97 -1.46 -5.03
CA SER A 6 44.86 -2.16 -3.74
C SER A 6 43.75 -1.55 -2.88
N CYS A 7 42.96 -2.41 -2.23
CA CYS A 7 41.97 -1.97 -1.26
C CYS A 7 42.62 -1.75 0.10
N VAL A 8 42.47 -0.56 0.69
CA VAL A 8 43.08 -0.25 2.00
C VAL A 8 42.45 -1.03 3.17
N LEU A 9 41.22 -1.54 3.02
CA LEU A 9 40.55 -2.29 4.09
C LEU A 9 40.82 -3.79 4.09
N CYS A 10 41.06 -4.39 2.92
CA CYS A 10 41.31 -5.84 2.83
C CYS A 10 42.68 -6.18 2.25
N ASN A 11 43.49 -5.18 1.91
CA ASN A 11 44.82 -5.28 1.31
C ASN A 11 44.90 -6.12 0.01
N LYS A 12 43.75 -6.43 -0.61
CA LYS A 12 43.68 -7.19 -1.87
C LYS A 12 43.85 -6.28 -3.08
N THR A 13 44.58 -6.76 -4.07
CA THR A 13 44.76 -6.11 -5.38
C THR A 13 43.60 -6.48 -6.31
N HIS A 14 42.96 -5.48 -6.91
CA HIS A 14 41.81 -5.61 -7.79
C HIS A 14 42.11 -5.04 -9.18
N LEU A 15 41.64 -5.73 -10.23
CA LEU A 15 41.79 -5.29 -11.62
C LEU A 15 40.76 -4.20 -11.95
N THR A 16 41.19 -3.12 -12.61
CA THR A 16 40.34 -1.96 -12.97
C THR A 16 39.45 -2.21 -14.20
N VAL A 17 38.79 -3.36 -14.28
CA VAL A 17 37.94 -3.61 -15.46
C VAL A 17 36.65 -2.80 -15.41
N ASN A 18 36.14 -2.35 -14.24
CA ASN A 18 34.95 -1.49 -14.19
C ASN A 18 34.70 -0.71 -12.88
N ASN A 19 35.65 -0.61 -11.94
CA ASN A 19 35.34 -0.16 -10.58
C ASN A 19 36.44 0.64 -9.87
N ARG A 20 36.88 1.76 -10.44
CA ARG A 20 37.47 2.85 -9.63
C ARG A 20 36.35 3.80 -9.22
N ARG A 21 35.93 3.75 -7.95
CA ARG A 21 35.21 4.86 -7.34
C ARG A 21 36.11 5.41 -6.25
N THR A 22 36.80 6.50 -6.55
CA THR A 22 37.52 7.30 -5.55
C THR A 22 36.56 7.67 -4.42
N ILE A 23 37.09 7.82 -3.21
CA ILE A 23 36.29 8.14 -2.03
C ILE A 23 35.85 9.62 -2.14
N ILE A 24 34.73 9.87 -2.80
CA ILE A 24 34.19 11.23 -2.99
C ILE A 24 33.46 11.73 -1.72
N ASN A 25 33.04 10.82 -0.83
CA ASN A 25 32.21 11.17 0.32
C ASN A 25 33.07 11.45 1.57
N GLU A 26 33.02 12.68 2.08
CA GLU A 26 33.76 13.15 3.24
C GLU A 26 33.46 12.35 4.51
N LYS A 27 32.18 12.01 4.76
CA LYS A 27 31.77 11.16 5.90
C LYS A 27 32.40 9.77 5.86
N LEU A 28 32.59 9.23 4.65
CA LEU A 28 33.26 7.94 4.46
C LEU A 28 34.77 8.06 4.72
N ARG A 29 35.39 9.19 4.36
CA ARG A 29 36.81 9.47 4.71
C ARG A 29 36.99 9.57 6.21
N ASP A 30 36.13 10.30 6.91
CA ASP A 30 36.22 10.47 8.37
C ASP A 30 35.99 9.17 9.14
N TYR A 31 35.08 8.32 8.65
CA TYR A 31 34.88 6.98 9.23
C TYR A 31 36.14 6.14 9.04
N LEU A 32 36.68 6.08 7.82
CA LEU A 32 37.88 5.29 7.53
C LEU A 32 39.12 5.80 8.27
N ALA A 33 39.29 7.12 8.38
CA ALA A 33 40.38 7.74 9.14
C ALA A 33 40.31 7.36 10.62
N ARG A 34 39.11 7.36 11.21
CA ARG A 34 38.88 6.92 12.60
C ARG A 34 39.13 5.42 12.77
N THR A 35 38.62 4.59 11.87
CA THR A 35 38.75 3.13 11.97
C THR A 35 40.18 2.65 11.73
N LEU A 36 40.92 3.30 10.82
CA LEU A 36 42.27 2.88 10.42
C LEU A 36 43.39 3.66 11.13
N LYS A 37 43.06 4.74 11.86
CA LYS A 37 44.02 5.65 12.53
C LYS A 37 45.16 6.13 11.60
N ARG A 38 44.88 6.35 10.33
CA ARG A 38 45.84 6.80 9.29
C ARG A 38 45.16 7.79 8.36
N ASN A 39 45.93 8.66 7.70
CA ASN A 39 45.38 9.58 6.70
C ASN A 39 45.02 8.81 5.40
N VAL A 40 43.81 9.04 4.87
CA VAL A 40 43.14 8.23 3.84
C VAL A 40 42.93 9.03 2.54
N GLU A 41 43.55 10.20 2.39
CA GLU A 41 43.33 11.18 1.30
C GLU A 41 43.32 10.59 -0.12
N ASN A 42 44.16 9.60 -0.42
CA ASN A 42 44.26 8.95 -1.74
C ASN A 42 43.92 7.44 -1.74
N ALA A 43 43.27 6.95 -0.68
CA ALA A 43 42.99 5.53 -0.54
C ALA A 43 41.87 5.04 -1.46
N THR A 44 42.02 3.82 -1.98
CA THR A 44 40.98 3.13 -2.73
C THR A 44 40.36 2.01 -1.90
N VAL A 45 39.03 1.88 -1.95
CA VAL A 45 38.28 0.84 -1.23
C VAL A 45 37.48 0.03 -2.25
N CYS A 46 37.59 -1.31 -2.17
CA CYS A 46 36.83 -2.19 -3.06
C CYS A 46 35.33 -2.18 -2.71
N LEU A 47 34.48 -2.56 -3.66
CA LEU A 47 33.03 -2.54 -3.50
C LEU A 47 32.53 -3.34 -2.29
N LYS A 48 33.14 -4.50 -2.02
CA LYS A 48 32.74 -5.36 -0.88
C LYS A 48 33.01 -4.66 0.45
N CYS A 49 34.21 -4.12 0.63
CA CYS A 49 34.57 -3.38 1.84
C CYS A 49 33.78 -2.07 1.96
N ARG A 50 33.49 -1.40 0.85
CA ARG A 50 32.64 -0.21 0.83
C ARG A 50 31.22 -0.51 1.30
N ALA A 51 30.62 -1.61 0.82
CA ALA A 51 29.30 -2.05 1.27
C ALA A 51 29.29 -2.42 2.76
N GLN A 52 30.37 -3.03 3.26
CA GLN A 52 30.52 -3.32 4.69
C GLN A 52 30.52 -2.04 5.52
N VAL A 53 31.33 -1.05 5.16
CA VAL A 53 31.41 0.22 5.88
C VAL A 53 30.05 0.94 5.93
N TYR A 54 29.28 0.96 4.84
CA TYR A 54 27.95 1.56 4.87
C TYR A 54 26.97 0.81 5.77
N ARG A 55 27.12 -0.52 5.93
CA ARG A 55 26.34 -1.29 6.90
C ARG A 55 26.75 -0.92 8.32
N ASP A 56 28.03 -0.85 8.61
CA ASP A 56 28.56 -0.53 9.94
C ASP A 56 28.19 0.92 10.35
N MET A 57 28.30 1.88 9.44
CA MET A 57 27.86 3.28 9.67
C MET A 57 26.36 3.38 9.96
N LYS A 58 25.53 2.54 9.31
CA LYS A 58 24.08 2.50 9.57
C LYS A 58 23.76 1.90 10.94
N THR A 59 24.57 0.95 11.41
CA THR A 59 24.47 0.39 12.76
C THR A 59 24.86 1.41 13.83
N VAL A 60 25.91 2.20 13.60
CA VAL A 60 26.37 3.24 14.55
C VAL A 60 25.37 4.41 14.64
N MET A 61 24.76 4.82 13.52
CA MET A 61 23.71 5.86 13.51
C MET A 61 22.40 5.43 14.20
N ASN A 62 22.23 4.13 14.46
CA ASN A 62 21.08 3.55 15.14
C ASN A 62 21.42 3.04 16.57
N SER A 63 22.59 3.39 17.12
CA SER A 63 22.96 3.05 18.51
C SER A 63 22.54 4.15 19.49
N PRO A 64 21.92 3.85 20.65
CA PRO A 64 21.34 4.85 21.55
C PRO A 64 22.35 5.56 22.47
N GLN A 65 23.57 5.80 22.01
CA GLN A 65 24.62 6.44 22.82
C GLN A 65 25.20 7.64 22.06
N ILE A 66 24.58 8.80 22.28
CA ILE A 66 25.14 10.16 22.48
C ILE A 66 23.91 11.09 22.50
N ARG A 67 23.24 11.13 23.64
CA ARG A 67 22.38 12.24 24.06
C ARG A 67 22.63 12.49 25.55
N GLN A 68 23.89 12.72 25.90
CA GLN A 68 24.20 13.49 27.10
C GLN A 68 24.74 14.82 26.61
N GLY A 69 23.93 15.85 26.83
CA GLY A 69 24.18 17.18 26.34
C GLY A 69 22.97 18.08 26.60
N ILE A 70 22.85 18.48 27.87
CA ILE A 70 22.17 19.69 28.34
C ILE A 70 20.64 19.61 28.48
N ALA A 71 20.21 19.29 29.70
CA ALA A 71 19.08 19.93 30.36
C ALA A 71 19.28 19.84 31.87
N THR A 72 19.97 20.84 32.43
CA THR A 72 19.93 21.16 33.86
C THR A 72 18.54 21.68 34.20
N CYS A 73 17.82 20.96 35.05
CA CYS A 73 16.82 21.55 35.94
C CYS A 73 17.07 20.99 37.34
N GLN A 74 17.40 21.89 38.24
CA GLN A 74 17.55 21.68 39.66
C GLN A 74 16.17 21.47 40.29
N SER A 75 16.06 20.48 41.16
CA SER A 75 15.23 20.53 42.36
C SER A 75 15.72 19.44 43.31
N ASN A 76 16.22 19.88 44.47
CA ASN A 76 16.41 19.02 45.64
C ASN A 76 15.03 18.70 46.24
N ASP A 77 14.87 17.51 46.82
CA ASP A 77 14.51 17.30 48.23
C ASP A 77 13.98 15.85 48.44
N ASP A 78 14.63 15.20 49.41
CA ASP A 78 14.17 14.20 50.38
C ASP A 78 13.70 12.77 50.01
N GLU A 79 14.51 11.85 50.58
CA GLU A 79 14.39 10.44 51.00
C GLU A 79 13.11 9.61 50.74
N ASP A 80 13.31 8.43 50.13
CA ASP A 80 12.75 7.17 50.64
C ASP A 80 13.51 5.94 50.03
N PRO A 81 14.10 5.03 50.82
CA PRO A 81 14.90 3.92 50.30
C PRO A 81 14.17 2.58 50.44
N ASP A 82 12.95 2.42 49.93
CA ASP A 82 12.35 1.08 49.87
C ASP A 82 11.20 0.96 48.86
N PHE A 83 11.53 0.92 47.57
CA PHE A 83 10.63 0.34 46.59
C PHE A 83 11.43 -0.33 45.48
N LEU A 84 11.58 -1.66 45.58
CA LEU A 84 11.99 -2.52 44.49
C LEU A 84 10.87 -2.51 43.42
N ALA A 85 10.80 -1.45 42.62
CA ALA A 85 10.10 -1.51 41.35
C ALA A 85 10.96 -2.35 40.40
N GLU A 86 10.60 -3.62 40.27
CA GLU A 86 11.02 -4.44 39.15
C GLU A 86 10.37 -3.89 37.87
N GLU A 87 10.93 -2.79 37.36
CA GLU A 87 10.55 -2.22 36.07
C GLU A 87 11.07 -3.15 34.96
N THR A 88 10.36 -4.25 34.74
CA THR A 88 10.37 -4.89 33.43
C THR A 88 9.66 -3.95 32.45
N LEU A 89 10.43 -3.00 31.91
CA LEU A 89 10.00 -2.15 30.80
C LEU A 89 9.44 -3.05 29.68
N PRO A 90 8.24 -2.77 29.15
CA PRO A 90 7.66 -3.58 28.09
C PRO A 90 8.64 -3.65 26.92
N SER A 91 8.96 -4.87 26.48
CA SER A 91 9.64 -5.12 25.22
C SER A 91 9.04 -4.20 24.16
N GLU A 92 9.82 -3.25 23.63
CA GLU A 92 9.31 -2.30 22.64
C GLU A 92 8.57 -3.08 21.55
N LEU A 93 7.25 -2.86 21.47
CA LEU A 93 6.33 -3.58 20.58
C LEU A 93 6.57 -3.13 19.14
N PHE A 94 7.70 -3.54 18.56
CA PHE A 94 7.93 -3.35 17.14
C PHE A 94 7.05 -4.32 16.36
N SER A 95 6.24 -3.79 15.46
CA SER A 95 5.49 -4.60 14.52
C SER A 95 6.46 -5.50 13.73
N PRO A 96 6.21 -6.80 13.60
CA PRO A 96 7.09 -7.70 12.86
C PRO A 96 7.20 -7.24 11.39
N LYS A 97 8.34 -7.55 10.75
CA LYS A 97 8.63 -7.17 9.36
C LYS A 97 7.57 -7.64 8.36
N SER A 98 6.98 -8.80 8.64
CA SER A 98 5.85 -9.36 7.92
C SER A 98 4.99 -10.19 8.85
N ILE A 99 3.68 -10.15 8.66
CA ILE A 99 2.71 -11.03 9.32
C ILE A 99 2.17 -12.04 8.31
N GLN A 100 1.81 -13.22 8.79
CA GLN A 100 1.10 -14.22 8.01
C GLN A 100 -0.38 -14.09 8.29
N LEU A 101 -1.19 -13.94 7.23
CA LEU A 101 -2.64 -13.88 7.30
C LEU A 101 -3.25 -15.11 6.62
N ASN A 102 -4.40 -15.55 7.13
CA ASN A 102 -5.20 -16.63 6.55
C ASN A 102 -6.05 -16.10 5.39
N LEU A 103 -5.38 -15.53 4.39
CA LEU A 103 -6.00 -15.07 3.15
C LEU A 103 -5.42 -15.89 2.01
N SER A 104 -6.32 -16.49 1.22
CA SER A 104 -5.95 -17.26 0.04
C SER A 104 -5.22 -16.38 -0.97
N SER A 105 -4.23 -16.93 -1.65
CA SER A 105 -3.53 -16.23 -2.73
C SER A 105 -3.20 -17.09 -3.93
N THR A 106 -3.01 -16.39 -5.04
CA THR A 106 -2.43 -16.96 -6.25
C THR A 106 -0.91 -17.16 -6.11
N SER A 107 -0.33 -17.98 -6.98
CA SER A 107 1.13 -18.18 -7.00
C SER A 107 1.87 -16.90 -7.38
N LYS A 108 3.00 -16.63 -6.70
CA LYS A 108 3.96 -15.56 -7.07
C LYS A 108 4.78 -15.97 -8.29
N SER A 109 4.16 -16.04 -9.47
CA SER A 109 4.85 -16.36 -10.73
C SER A 109 4.81 -15.18 -11.70
N HIS A 110 5.96 -14.88 -12.30
CA HIS A 110 6.09 -13.91 -13.39
C HIS A 110 6.04 -14.56 -14.78
N ARG A 111 5.89 -15.90 -14.86
CA ARG A 111 5.92 -16.66 -16.13
C ARG A 111 4.56 -17.22 -16.53
N ARG A 112 3.66 -17.41 -15.56
CA ARG A 112 2.34 -18.01 -15.74
C ARG A 112 1.24 -16.98 -15.55
N CYS A 113 0.18 -17.13 -16.34
CA CYS A 113 -1.05 -16.38 -16.15
C CYS A 113 -1.69 -16.74 -14.80
N THR A 114 -2.04 -15.75 -13.98
CA THR A 114 -2.73 -15.99 -12.70
C THR A 114 -4.08 -16.67 -12.84
N VAL A 115 -4.77 -16.48 -13.97
CA VAL A 115 -6.10 -17.06 -14.24
C VAL A 115 -5.98 -18.44 -14.88
N CYS A 116 -5.46 -18.53 -16.12
CA CYS A 116 -5.41 -19.79 -16.85
C CYS A 116 -4.16 -20.65 -16.62
N GLN A 117 -3.20 -20.19 -15.80
CA GLN A 117 -1.96 -20.91 -15.44
C GLN A 117 -1.04 -21.29 -16.61
N LYS A 118 -1.33 -20.81 -17.84
CA LYS A 118 -0.50 -21.03 -19.03
C LYS A 118 0.74 -20.14 -19.01
N ASN A 119 1.87 -20.71 -19.45
CA ASN A 119 3.12 -19.99 -19.64
C ASN A 119 3.01 -18.95 -20.75
N SER A 120 3.85 -17.91 -20.69
CA SER A 120 3.92 -16.91 -21.74
C SER A 120 4.40 -17.54 -23.06
N SER A 121 3.64 -17.32 -24.12
CA SER A 121 3.94 -17.75 -25.48
C SER A 121 3.34 -16.74 -26.47
N ASN A 122 3.60 -16.88 -27.77
CA ASN A 122 3.03 -15.98 -28.78
C ASN A 122 1.50 -15.91 -28.73
N ARG A 123 0.81 -17.02 -28.41
CA ARG A 123 -0.66 -17.06 -28.24
C ARG A 123 -1.13 -16.64 -26.84
N HIS A 124 -0.23 -16.66 -25.86
CA HIS A 124 -0.50 -16.30 -24.46
C HIS A 124 0.43 -15.16 -24.04
N ARG A 125 0.28 -14.01 -24.73
CA ARG A 125 0.91 -12.77 -24.28
C ARG A 125 0.38 -12.46 -22.87
N GLN A 126 1.26 -12.00 -22.00
CA GLN A 126 0.93 -11.71 -20.63
C GLN A 126 1.18 -10.23 -20.33
N VAL A 127 0.25 -9.63 -19.58
CA VAL A 127 0.35 -8.28 -19.04
C VAL A 127 0.38 -8.37 -17.52
N VAL A 128 0.95 -7.36 -16.87
CA VAL A 128 0.88 -7.25 -15.41
C VAL A 128 -0.58 -7.04 -15.03
N VAL A 129 -1.08 -7.77 -14.03
CA VAL A 129 -2.44 -7.61 -13.54
C VAL A 129 -2.60 -6.18 -13.00
N PRO A 130 -3.53 -5.37 -13.55
CA PRO A 130 -3.81 -4.02 -13.06
C PRO A 130 -4.18 -4.04 -11.58
N HIS A 131 -3.98 -2.92 -10.91
CA HIS A 131 -4.24 -2.87 -9.48
C HIS A 131 -5.73 -2.98 -9.16
N GLU A 132 -6.57 -2.45 -10.02
CA GLU A 132 -8.03 -2.48 -9.96
C GLU A 132 -8.52 -3.92 -10.02
N ALA A 133 -8.04 -4.70 -10.98
CA ALA A 133 -8.31 -6.15 -11.07
C ALA A 133 -7.83 -6.92 -9.82
N ARG A 134 -6.68 -6.56 -9.22
CA ARG A 134 -6.23 -7.18 -7.96
C ARG A 134 -7.16 -6.86 -6.80
N THR A 135 -7.60 -5.61 -6.68
CA THR A 135 -8.55 -5.18 -5.65
C THR A 135 -9.93 -5.82 -5.86
N GLN A 136 -10.39 -5.94 -7.11
CA GLN A 136 -11.63 -6.63 -7.46
C GLN A 136 -11.59 -8.10 -7.02
N ALA A 137 -10.52 -8.84 -7.34
CA ALA A 137 -10.37 -10.24 -6.91
C ALA A 137 -10.40 -10.39 -5.38
N PHE A 138 -9.83 -9.43 -4.66
CA PHE A 138 -9.90 -9.42 -3.19
C PHE A 138 -11.32 -9.13 -2.68
N ILE A 139 -12.03 -8.16 -3.25
CA ILE A 139 -13.38 -7.80 -2.81
C ILE A 139 -14.41 -8.90 -3.13
N GLU A 140 -14.35 -9.48 -4.34
CA GLU A 140 -15.35 -10.46 -4.79
C GLU A 140 -15.07 -11.89 -4.33
N LYS A 141 -13.80 -12.26 -4.16
CA LYS A 141 -13.38 -13.65 -3.87
C LYS A 141 -12.51 -13.81 -2.63
N CYS A 142 -12.12 -12.71 -1.96
CA CYS A 142 -11.15 -12.75 -0.87
C CYS A 142 -9.80 -13.38 -1.28
N ILE A 143 -9.44 -13.31 -2.57
CA ILE A 143 -8.19 -13.85 -3.09
C ILE A 143 -7.18 -12.73 -3.29
N VAL A 144 -6.00 -12.88 -2.69
CA VAL A 144 -4.89 -11.96 -2.83
C VAL A 144 -4.07 -12.30 -4.08
N ILE A 145 -3.94 -11.33 -4.98
CA ILE A 145 -3.05 -11.42 -6.13
C ILE A 145 -1.78 -10.61 -5.84
N PRO A 146 -0.61 -11.26 -5.74
CA PRO A 146 0.65 -10.57 -5.47
C PRO A 146 0.96 -9.49 -6.51
N ALA A 147 1.69 -8.45 -6.10
CA ALA A 147 2.22 -7.45 -7.03
C ALA A 147 3.08 -8.10 -8.12
N ASN A 148 3.04 -7.52 -9.33
CA ASN A 148 3.74 -8.01 -10.52
C ASN A 148 3.29 -9.39 -11.04
N SER A 149 2.24 -9.98 -10.47
CA SER A 149 1.54 -11.12 -11.07
C SER A 149 1.08 -10.75 -12.48
N ARG A 150 1.06 -11.73 -13.38
CA ARG A 150 0.70 -11.51 -14.79
C ARG A 150 -0.52 -12.31 -15.19
N CYS A 151 -1.36 -11.76 -16.05
CA CYS A 151 -2.47 -12.47 -16.68
C CYS A 151 -2.47 -12.27 -18.20
N CYS A 152 -3.21 -13.12 -18.92
CA CYS A 152 -3.47 -12.92 -20.33
C CYS A 152 -4.45 -11.74 -20.52
N PRO A 153 -4.25 -10.84 -21.51
CA PRO A 153 -5.13 -9.69 -21.75
C PRO A 153 -6.60 -10.05 -21.95
N ASN A 154 -6.90 -11.23 -22.50
CA ASN A 154 -8.26 -11.71 -22.71
C ASN A 154 -9.04 -11.99 -21.41
N HIS A 155 -8.36 -12.03 -20.25
CA HIS A 155 -9.03 -12.13 -18.95
C HIS A 155 -9.47 -10.78 -18.40
N LEU A 156 -9.02 -9.69 -19.02
CA LEU A 156 -9.31 -8.33 -18.61
C LEU A 156 -10.34 -7.67 -19.53
N LEU A 157 -11.25 -6.93 -18.94
CA LEU A 157 -12.10 -5.95 -19.60
C LEU A 157 -11.72 -4.57 -19.04
N GLY A 158 -10.92 -3.83 -19.80
CA GLY A 158 -10.26 -2.62 -19.28
C GLY A 158 -9.27 -2.96 -18.18
N ASN A 159 -9.41 -2.34 -17.00
CA ASN A 159 -8.56 -2.58 -15.84
C ASN A 159 -9.09 -3.66 -14.87
N TYR A 160 -10.20 -4.31 -15.21
CA TYR A 160 -10.91 -5.27 -14.35
C TYR A 160 -10.91 -6.67 -14.95
N PHE A 161 -11.07 -7.70 -14.13
CA PHE A 161 -11.31 -9.05 -14.62
C PHE A 161 -12.74 -9.20 -15.14
N THR A 162 -12.91 -10.02 -16.18
CA THR A 162 -14.25 -10.47 -16.58
C THR A 162 -14.84 -11.40 -15.52
N GLN A 163 -16.17 -11.50 -15.45
CA GLN A 163 -16.86 -12.36 -14.48
C GLN A 163 -16.48 -13.84 -14.61
N GLU A 164 -16.22 -14.29 -15.84
CA GLU A 164 -15.70 -15.63 -16.07
C GLU A 164 -14.25 -15.80 -15.61
N SER A 165 -13.44 -14.75 -15.67
CA SER A 165 -12.03 -14.82 -15.29
C SER A 165 -11.89 -14.80 -13.78
N ILE A 166 -12.67 -13.98 -13.07
CA ILE A 166 -12.62 -13.87 -11.61
C ILE A 166 -13.04 -15.18 -10.92
N SER A 167 -14.00 -15.91 -11.51
CA SER A 167 -14.42 -17.22 -11.03
C SER A 167 -13.39 -18.33 -11.28
N LYS A 168 -12.49 -18.16 -12.26
CA LYS A 168 -11.44 -19.11 -12.63
C LYS A 168 -10.11 -18.85 -11.91
N ILE A 169 -10.00 -17.84 -11.05
CA ILE A 169 -8.77 -17.55 -10.30
C ILE A 169 -8.51 -18.68 -9.29
N PRO A 170 -7.36 -19.36 -9.36
CA PRO A 170 -7.05 -20.46 -8.45
C PRO A 170 -6.53 -19.96 -7.10
N GLU A 171 -6.99 -20.60 -6.04
CA GLU A 171 -6.44 -20.49 -4.69
C GLU A 171 -5.26 -21.46 -4.56
N VAL A 172 -4.03 -20.93 -4.57
CA VAL A 172 -2.81 -21.75 -4.56
C VAL A 172 -2.24 -21.88 -3.15
N ASN A 173 -2.19 -20.78 -2.41
CA ASN A 173 -1.72 -20.78 -1.02
C ASN A 173 -2.88 -20.37 -0.12
N SER A 174 -3.09 -21.10 0.98
CA SER A 174 -4.10 -20.79 2.01
C SER A 174 -3.68 -19.64 2.94
N THR A 175 -2.40 -19.28 2.95
CA THR A 175 -1.87 -18.20 3.77
C THR A 175 -0.96 -17.29 2.96
N THR A 176 -0.86 -16.04 3.42
CA THR A 176 -0.15 -14.95 2.73
C THR A 176 0.68 -14.14 3.69
N LEU A 177 1.90 -13.82 3.27
CA LEU A 177 2.78 -12.91 3.99
C LEU A 177 2.53 -11.48 3.54
N PHE A 178 2.25 -10.63 4.50
CA PHE A 178 1.99 -9.20 4.32
C PHE A 178 2.99 -8.38 5.12
N ASN A 179 3.58 -7.37 4.49
CA ASN A 179 4.30 -6.32 5.21
C ASN A 179 3.38 -5.13 5.53
N ARG A 180 3.88 -4.16 6.30
CA ARG A 180 3.13 -2.94 6.67
C ARG A 180 2.58 -2.19 5.46
N SER A 181 3.37 -2.06 4.40
CA SER A 181 2.99 -1.36 3.18
C SER A 181 1.89 -2.10 2.43
N ASP A 182 2.00 -3.43 2.31
CA ASP A 182 1.02 -4.27 1.61
C ASP A 182 -0.37 -4.14 2.25
N ILE A 183 -0.44 -4.19 3.59
CA ILE A 183 -1.70 -4.06 4.34
C ILE A 183 -2.28 -2.67 4.16
N THR A 184 -1.45 -1.64 4.37
CA THR A 184 -1.88 -0.24 4.27
C THR A 184 -2.37 0.08 2.86
N GLU A 185 -1.67 -0.42 1.84
CA GLU A 185 -2.06 -0.29 0.45
C GLU A 185 -3.38 -1.01 0.15
N LEU A 186 -3.54 -2.26 0.60
CA LEU A 186 -4.77 -3.03 0.44
C LEU A 186 -5.98 -2.31 1.07
N LEU A 187 -5.84 -1.88 2.33
CA LEU A 187 -6.90 -1.16 3.05
C LEU A 187 -7.27 0.16 2.37
N ASN A 188 -6.27 0.93 1.92
CA ASN A 188 -6.53 2.18 1.20
C ASN A 188 -7.24 1.94 -0.13
N ARG A 189 -6.88 0.87 -0.85
CA ARG A 189 -7.55 0.51 -2.12
C ARG A 189 -8.99 0.06 -1.89
N VAL A 190 -9.22 -0.82 -0.92
CA VAL A 190 -10.58 -1.26 -0.55
C VAL A 190 -11.42 -0.04 -0.14
N ARG A 191 -10.88 0.85 0.69
CA ARG A 191 -11.56 2.11 1.05
C ARG A 191 -11.85 2.99 -0.18
N GLY A 192 -10.91 3.11 -1.11
CA GLY A 192 -11.11 3.84 -2.37
C GLY A 192 -12.25 3.24 -3.20
N THR A 193 -12.29 1.92 -3.34
CA THR A 193 -13.38 1.23 -4.06
C THR A 193 -14.73 1.40 -3.35
N LEU A 194 -14.76 1.29 -2.02
CA LEU A 194 -15.99 1.49 -1.25
C LEU A 194 -16.48 2.94 -1.31
N THR A 195 -15.60 3.94 -1.22
CA THR A 195 -15.99 5.35 -1.31
C THR A 195 -16.57 5.72 -2.69
N LEU A 196 -16.07 5.12 -3.77
CA LEU A 196 -16.66 5.24 -5.10
C LEU A 196 -18.04 4.56 -5.19
N ASN A 197 -18.18 3.37 -4.60
CA ASN A 197 -19.42 2.59 -4.65
C ASN A 197 -20.50 3.05 -3.66
N VAL A 198 -20.14 3.79 -2.60
CA VAL A 198 -21.09 4.30 -1.59
C VAL A 198 -21.78 5.58 -2.08
N LYS A 199 -21.19 6.33 -3.02
CA LYS A 199 -21.85 7.50 -3.62
C LYS A 199 -22.83 7.06 -4.68
N LEU A 200 -24.06 6.74 -4.27
CA LEU A 200 -25.21 6.60 -5.17
C LEU A 200 -25.32 7.87 -6.02
N ASN A 201 -25.10 7.72 -7.34
CA ASN A 201 -25.05 8.84 -8.25
C ASN A 201 -26.23 8.79 -9.24
N PHE A 202 -27.34 9.42 -8.87
CA PHE A 202 -28.52 9.47 -9.74
C PHE A 202 -28.36 10.42 -10.93
N ASP A 203 -27.29 11.22 -11.01
CA ASP A 203 -26.99 12.10 -12.15
C ASP A 203 -26.37 11.35 -13.33
N CYS A 204 -25.69 10.23 -13.06
CA CYS A 204 -25.13 9.36 -14.09
C CYS A 204 -26.00 8.11 -14.26
N SER A 205 -26.78 8.06 -15.34
CA SER A 205 -27.72 6.97 -15.65
C SER A 205 -27.08 5.57 -15.71
N HIS A 206 -25.79 5.51 -16.04
CA HIS A 206 -25.01 4.26 -16.13
C HIS A 206 -24.36 3.84 -14.81
N SER A 207 -24.39 4.69 -13.78
CA SER A 207 -23.72 4.39 -12.50
C SER A 207 -24.50 3.42 -11.60
N LEU A 208 -25.78 3.22 -11.88
CA LEU A 208 -26.68 2.33 -11.14
C LEU A 208 -27.34 1.32 -12.09
N SER A 209 -27.46 0.07 -11.67
CA SER A 209 -28.18 -0.95 -12.43
C SER A 209 -29.69 -0.68 -12.43
N GLU A 210 -30.44 -1.30 -13.36
CA GLU A 210 -31.91 -1.19 -13.38
C GLU A 210 -32.53 -1.69 -12.05
N GLU A 211 -31.95 -2.77 -11.51
CA GLU A 211 -32.31 -3.35 -10.23
C GLU A 211 -32.07 -2.38 -9.07
N ASP A 212 -30.97 -1.61 -9.10
CA ASP A 212 -30.69 -0.59 -8.09
C ASP A 212 -31.72 0.54 -8.12
N TYR A 213 -32.09 1.03 -9.31
CA TYR A 213 -33.16 2.03 -9.46
C TYR A 213 -34.46 1.54 -8.84
N GLN A 214 -34.87 0.31 -9.18
CA GLN A 214 -36.11 -0.27 -8.69
C GLN A 214 -36.05 -0.60 -7.20
N ARG A 215 -34.90 -1.01 -6.67
CA ARG A 215 -34.70 -1.32 -5.24
C ARG A 215 -34.60 -0.08 -4.36
N LEU A 216 -34.04 1.01 -4.87
CA LEU A 216 -33.86 2.25 -4.11
C LEU A 216 -35.10 3.13 -4.20
N THR A 217 -35.60 3.37 -5.41
CA THR A 217 -36.67 4.36 -5.66
C THR A 217 -38.04 3.73 -5.86
N GLY A 218 -38.11 2.43 -6.17
CA GLY A 218 -39.36 1.77 -6.58
C GLY A 218 -39.74 2.00 -8.04
N LEU A 219 -38.96 2.80 -8.78
CA LEU A 219 -39.20 3.11 -10.19
C LEU A 219 -38.15 2.45 -11.08
N THR A 220 -38.51 2.16 -12.32
CA THR A 220 -37.52 1.84 -13.37
C THR A 220 -36.70 3.08 -13.70
N ARG A 221 -35.52 2.91 -14.31
CA ARG A 221 -34.63 4.03 -14.68
C ARG A 221 -35.36 5.05 -15.55
N ASN A 222 -36.12 4.57 -16.55
CA ASN A 222 -36.87 5.44 -17.46
C ASN A 222 -38.00 6.21 -16.74
N GLN A 223 -38.69 5.56 -15.81
CA GLN A 223 -39.72 6.22 -14.99
C GLN A 223 -39.10 7.28 -14.09
N PHE A 224 -37.97 6.96 -13.45
CA PHE A 224 -37.25 7.92 -12.61
C PHE A 224 -36.78 9.13 -13.43
N GLU A 225 -36.22 8.92 -14.61
CA GLU A 225 -35.77 9.98 -15.52
C GLU A 225 -36.95 10.88 -15.93
N ALA A 226 -38.10 10.28 -16.27
CA ALA A 226 -39.32 11.01 -16.62
C ALA A 226 -39.80 11.91 -15.47
N VAL A 227 -39.84 11.39 -14.23
CA VAL A 227 -40.22 12.18 -13.05
C VAL A 227 -39.18 13.25 -12.75
N ALA A 228 -37.89 12.95 -12.89
CA ALA A 228 -36.84 13.94 -12.68
C ALA A 228 -36.96 15.13 -13.66
N ASN A 229 -37.38 14.86 -14.89
CA ASN A 229 -37.54 15.89 -15.93
C ASN A 229 -38.80 16.74 -15.76
N THR A 230 -39.84 16.25 -15.07
CA THR A 230 -41.05 17.04 -14.78
C THR A 230 -40.89 17.95 -13.57
N VAL A 231 -39.89 17.67 -12.72
CA VAL A 231 -39.65 18.40 -11.48
C VAL A 231 -38.72 19.60 -11.74
N THR A 232 -39.31 20.78 -11.93
CA THR A 232 -38.58 22.03 -12.23
C THR A 232 -38.19 22.84 -10.99
N ASP A 233 -38.96 22.74 -9.91
CA ASP A 233 -38.93 23.73 -8.81
C ASP A 233 -38.16 23.24 -7.56
N LEU A 234 -37.44 22.13 -7.68
CA LEU A 234 -36.71 21.57 -6.55
C LEU A 234 -35.41 22.36 -6.32
N ARG A 235 -35.26 22.91 -5.10
CA ARG A 235 -34.12 23.75 -4.72
C ARG A 235 -32.81 22.96 -4.88
N LYS A 236 -32.04 23.30 -5.90
CA LYS A 236 -30.69 22.79 -6.13
C LYS A 236 -29.76 23.37 -5.06
N SER A 237 -28.84 22.58 -4.53
CA SER A 237 -27.69 23.09 -3.78
C SER A 237 -26.41 22.72 -4.51
N GLU A 238 -25.29 23.38 -4.20
CA GLU A 238 -23.98 23.02 -4.76
C GLU A 238 -23.60 21.54 -4.54
N ILE A 239 -24.21 20.91 -3.54
CA ILE A 239 -23.92 19.54 -3.12
C ILE A 239 -24.96 18.54 -3.68
N ARG A 240 -26.13 19.01 -4.15
CA ARG A 240 -27.25 18.11 -4.53
C ARG A 240 -27.95 18.56 -5.81
N SER A 241 -27.99 17.64 -6.77
CA SER A 241 -28.82 17.75 -7.96
C SER A 241 -30.30 17.46 -7.67
N VAL A 242 -31.17 17.84 -8.61
CA VAL A 242 -32.61 17.52 -8.56
C VAL A 242 -32.82 16.01 -8.52
N LYS A 243 -32.09 15.24 -9.34
CA LYS A 243 -32.16 13.78 -9.37
C LYS A 243 -31.78 13.18 -8.02
N THR A 244 -30.70 13.66 -7.41
CA THR A 244 -30.27 13.17 -6.08
C THR A 244 -31.31 13.49 -5.00
N CYS A 245 -31.87 14.69 -4.99
CA CYS A 245 -32.94 15.07 -4.06
C CYS A 245 -34.20 14.22 -4.24
N LEU A 246 -34.63 14.01 -5.49
CA LEU A 246 -35.76 13.15 -5.82
C LEU A 246 -35.53 11.71 -5.37
N ALA A 247 -34.33 11.17 -5.63
CA ALA A 247 -33.97 9.83 -5.19
C ALA A 247 -34.01 9.69 -3.66
N ILE A 248 -33.46 10.66 -2.92
CA ILE A 248 -33.52 10.66 -1.44
C ILE A 248 -34.98 10.69 -0.96
N LEU A 249 -35.84 11.49 -1.60
CA LEU A 249 -37.27 11.55 -1.26
C LEU A 249 -37.95 10.20 -1.50
N LEU A 250 -37.77 9.60 -2.68
CA LEU A 250 -38.38 8.32 -3.04
C LEU A 250 -37.88 7.17 -2.15
N VAL A 251 -36.59 7.11 -1.87
CA VAL A 251 -35.99 6.15 -0.94
C VAL A 251 -36.63 6.32 0.45
N LYS A 252 -36.81 7.55 0.92
CA LYS A 252 -37.46 7.82 2.21
C LYS A 252 -38.92 7.37 2.25
N LEU A 253 -39.71 7.70 1.22
CA LEU A 253 -41.10 7.28 1.12
C LEU A 253 -41.23 5.76 1.14
N ARG A 254 -40.31 5.07 0.46
CA ARG A 254 -40.29 3.62 0.37
C ARG A 254 -39.82 2.93 1.65
N THR A 255 -38.84 3.51 2.36
CA THR A 255 -38.25 2.89 3.56
C THR A 255 -38.90 3.33 4.86
N GLY A 256 -39.76 4.36 4.84
CA GLY A 256 -40.42 4.90 6.03
C GLY A 256 -39.46 5.55 7.04
N LEU A 257 -38.24 5.90 6.62
CA LEU A 257 -37.22 6.43 7.52
C LEU A 257 -37.57 7.85 8.00
N SER A 258 -37.63 8.02 9.32
CA SER A 258 -37.92 9.31 9.95
C SER A 258 -36.80 10.34 9.71
N ASN A 259 -37.17 11.62 9.69
CA ASN A 259 -36.23 12.73 9.45
C ASN A 259 -35.13 12.88 10.52
N ILE A 260 -35.26 12.20 11.66
CA ILE A 260 -34.29 12.22 12.78
C ILE A 260 -33.00 11.47 12.40
N LYS A 261 -33.07 10.46 11.51
CA LYS A 261 -31.89 9.74 11.00
C LYS A 261 -31.15 10.47 9.87
N LYS A 262 -31.34 11.80 9.72
CA LYS A 262 -30.60 12.60 8.74
C LYS A 262 -29.08 12.52 9.00
N LYS A 263 -28.60 12.54 10.24
CA LYS A 263 -27.15 12.53 10.52
C LYS A 263 -26.36 11.41 9.83
N MET A 264 -26.88 10.17 9.83
CA MET A 264 -26.17 9.02 9.22
C MET A 264 -25.92 9.12 7.71
N TRP A 265 -26.75 9.84 6.96
CA TRP A 265 -26.54 10.06 5.52
C TRP A 265 -25.68 11.30 5.23
N TYR A 266 -25.63 12.25 6.18
CA TYR A 266 -24.94 13.52 6.02
C TYR A 266 -23.48 13.42 6.45
N ASP A 267 -23.17 12.54 7.41
CA ASP A 267 -21.81 12.33 7.92
C ASP A 267 -20.95 11.41 7.01
N CYS A 268 -21.49 10.99 5.86
CA CYS A 268 -20.80 10.12 4.87
C CYS A 268 -20.63 10.78 3.47
N GLN A 269 -20.93 12.09 3.32
CA GLN A 269 -20.75 12.83 2.05
C GLN A 269 -19.34 13.39 1.87
#